data_AF-A0A4W4E8Y2-F1
#
_entry.id   AF-A0A4W4E8Y2-F1
#
_cell.length_a   1.000
_cell.length_b   1.000
_cell.length_c   1.000
_cell.angle_alpha   90.00
_cell.angle_beta   90.00
_cell.angle_gamma   90.00
#
_symmetry.space_group_name_H-M   'P 1'
#
loop_
_entity.id
_entity.type
_entity.pdbx_description
1 polymer ?
#
loop_
_entity_poly.entity_id
_entity_poly.type
_entity_poly.pdbx_seq_one_letter_code
_entity_poly.pdbx_strand_id
1 'polypeptide(L)'
;MQISIISCNIRRISCDHVLALLGVSLEENSPVVVKPGDPLTITCRVTGASITDSSSHYGTGWIRQPAGKALEWINSIYYDGSTSKKDSLKNKFVVSRDTSSNTITLQGQNLQAEDTAVYYCARHPQC
;
A
#
# COMPACT_ATOMS: atom_id res chain seq x y z
N MET A 1 -3.46 7.94 18.38
CA MET A 1 -2.38 7.63 17.43
C MET A 1 -2.86 8.14 16.09
N GLN A 2 -2.21 9.15 15.52
CA GLN A 2 -2.72 9.76 14.28
C GLN A 2 -2.04 9.08 13.09
N ILE A 3 -2.79 8.30 12.34
CA ILE A 3 -2.31 7.65 11.11
C ILE A 3 -2.77 8.52 9.95
N SER A 4 -1.86 9.34 9.45
CA SER A 4 -2.14 10.19 8.29
C SER A 4 -1.89 9.35 7.04
N ILE A 5 -2.91 9.17 6.22
CA ILE A 5 -2.78 8.51 4.91
C ILE A 5 -2.48 9.62 3.92
N ILE A 6 -1.32 9.55 3.27
CA ILE A 6 -0.95 10.49 2.21
C ILE A 6 -0.75 9.66 0.98
N SER A 7 -1.48 9.96 -0.08
CA SER A 7 -1.25 9.31 -1.37
C SER A 7 0.10 9.78 -1.92
N CYS A 8 1.10 8.89 -1.88
CA CYS A 8 2.35 9.08 -2.61
C CYS A 8 2.27 8.22 -3.86
N ASN A 9 1.91 8.84 -4.97
CA ASN A 9 2.48 8.42 -6.24
C ASN A 9 3.99 8.56 -6.06
N ILE A 10 4.71 7.45 -5.81
CA ILE A 10 6.16 7.42 -5.64
C ILE A 10 6.79 7.91 -6.94
N ARG A 11 6.93 9.24 -7.07
CA ARG A 11 7.49 9.98 -8.21
C ARG A 11 9.01 9.86 -8.28
N ARG A 12 9.60 8.76 -7.81
CA ARG A 12 11.05 8.57 -7.79
C ARG A 12 11.48 7.12 -7.90
N ILE A 13 11.01 6.37 -8.91
CA ILE A 13 11.81 5.30 -9.54
C ILE A 13 11.38 5.18 -11.02
N SER A 14 11.98 5.98 -11.91
CA SER A 14 12.30 5.61 -13.31
C SER A 14 11.20 4.94 -14.18
N CYS A 15 9.94 5.39 -14.18
CA CYS A 15 8.96 4.98 -15.21
C CYS A 15 7.92 6.10 -15.51
N ASP A 16 8.30 7.37 -15.26
CA ASP A 16 7.42 8.54 -15.26
C ASP A 16 6.77 8.88 -16.61
N HIS A 17 7.30 8.39 -17.74
CA HIS A 17 6.72 8.68 -19.06
C HIS A 17 5.65 7.69 -19.53
N VAL A 18 5.52 6.50 -18.92
CA VAL A 18 4.61 5.45 -19.43
C VAL A 18 3.26 5.45 -18.71
N LEU A 19 3.23 5.67 -17.40
CA LEU A 19 2.01 5.55 -16.58
C LEU A 19 0.97 6.67 -16.81
N ALA A 20 1.42 7.91 -17.10
CA ALA A 20 0.50 9.02 -17.38
C ALA A 20 -0.26 8.85 -18.71
N LEU A 21 0.26 8.05 -19.64
CA LEU A 21 -0.40 7.73 -20.90
C LEU A 21 -1.46 6.63 -20.75
N LEU A 22 -1.43 5.86 -19.65
CA LEU A 22 -2.33 4.72 -19.39
C LEU A 22 -3.49 5.04 -18.42
N GLY A 23 -3.56 6.26 -17.87
CA GLY A 23 -4.69 6.71 -17.06
C GLY A 23 -4.84 6.02 -15.69
N VAL A 24 -3.75 5.52 -15.11
CA VAL A 24 -3.77 4.79 -13.83
C VAL A 24 -3.76 5.74 -12.63
N SER A 25 -4.65 5.53 -11.65
CA SER A 25 -4.66 6.27 -10.38
C SER A 25 -4.82 5.36 -9.16
N LEU A 26 -4.37 5.84 -8.00
CA LEU A 26 -4.49 5.17 -6.70
C LEU A 26 -5.37 6.02 -5.79
N GLU A 27 -6.50 5.46 -5.35
CA GLU A 27 -7.46 6.11 -4.46
C GLU A 27 -7.40 5.46 -3.08
N GLU A 28 -7.02 6.23 -2.05
CA GLU A 28 -6.95 5.75 -0.67
C GLU A 28 -8.11 6.32 0.16
N ASN A 29 -8.43 5.64 1.27
CA ASN A 29 -9.40 6.18 2.23
C ASN A 29 -8.85 7.44 2.93
N SER A 30 -9.74 8.27 3.46
CA SER A 30 -9.38 9.46 4.23
C SER A 30 -8.46 9.11 5.41
N PRO A 31 -7.59 10.04 5.84
CA PRO A 31 -6.74 9.86 7.03
C PRO A 31 -7.53 9.34 8.23
N VAL A 32 -7.01 8.33 8.92
CA VAL A 32 -7.70 7.67 10.04
C VAL A 32 -6.94 7.87 11.34
N VAL A 33 -7.61 8.40 12.36
CA VAL A 33 -7.07 8.43 13.73
C VAL A 33 -7.58 7.22 14.49
N VAL A 34 -6.69 6.34 14.93
CA VAL A 34 -7.02 5.15 15.73
C VAL A 34 -6.43 5.27 17.13
N LYS A 35 -7.04 4.62 18.12
CA LYS A 35 -6.42 4.47 19.45
C LYS A 35 -5.43 3.30 19.42
N PRO A 36 -4.37 3.33 20.23
CA PRO A 36 -3.51 2.16 20.41
C PRO A 36 -4.33 0.94 20.81
N GLY A 37 -4.04 -0.21 20.19
CA GLY A 37 -4.79 -1.45 20.39
C GLY A 37 -6.02 -1.63 19.50
N ASP A 38 -6.60 -0.55 18.95
CA ASP A 38 -7.70 -0.66 17.99
C ASP A 38 -7.18 -1.18 16.64
N PRO A 39 -7.99 -1.99 15.92
CA PRO A 39 -7.64 -2.41 14.58
C PRO A 39 -7.66 -1.22 13.62
N LEU A 40 -6.67 -1.17 12.74
CA LEU A 40 -6.63 -0.24 11.61
C LEU A 40 -7.05 -0.99 10.34
N THR A 41 -7.86 -0.38 9.50
CA THR A 41 -8.09 -0.84 8.13
C THR A 41 -7.92 0.33 7.18
N ILE A 42 -7.02 0.18 6.21
CA ILE A 42 -6.82 1.14 5.13
C ILE A 42 -6.91 0.41 3.79
N THR A 43 -7.45 1.10 2.79
CA THR A 43 -7.74 0.52 1.47
C THR A 43 -7.14 1.40 0.39
N CYS A 44 -6.61 0.75 -0.64
CA CYS A 44 -6.08 1.38 -1.84
C CYS A 44 -6.79 0.78 -3.05
N ARG A 45 -7.59 1.58 -3.73
CA ARG A 45 -8.28 1.21 -4.96
C ARG A 45 -7.46 1.66 -6.15
N VAL A 46 -7.19 0.74 -7.07
CA VAL A 46 -6.52 1.03 -8.32
C VAL A 46 -7.55 1.27 -9.42
N THR A 47 -7.46 2.41 -10.10
CA THR A 47 -8.28 2.69 -11.28
C THR A 47 -7.40 2.83 -12.52
N GLY A 48 -7.97 2.62 -13.71
CA GLY A 48 -7.25 2.65 -14.98
C GLY A 48 -6.37 1.43 -15.27
N ALA A 49 -6.17 0.53 -14.31
CA ALA A 49 -5.48 -0.75 -14.51
C ALA A 49 -6.01 -1.84 -13.56
N SER A 50 -5.82 -3.10 -13.95
CA SER A 50 -6.10 -4.25 -13.07
C SER A 50 -4.93 -4.52 -12.13
N ILE A 51 -5.24 -4.98 -10.91
CA ILE A 51 -4.24 -5.47 -9.94
C ILE A 51 -3.77 -6.90 -10.23
N THR A 52 -4.37 -7.57 -11.23
CA THR A 52 -3.99 -8.92 -11.67
C THR A 52 -3.38 -8.93 -13.07
N ASP A 53 -3.15 -7.75 -13.67
CA ASP A 53 -2.56 -7.66 -15.00
C ASP A 53 -1.06 -7.96 -14.93
N SER A 54 -0.69 -9.16 -15.37
CA SER A 54 0.70 -9.62 -15.39
C SER A 54 1.52 -9.04 -16.54
N SER A 55 0.95 -8.25 -17.45
CA SER A 55 1.65 -7.70 -18.62
C SER A 55 2.26 -6.32 -18.37
N SER A 56 1.74 -5.58 -17.38
CA SER A 56 2.15 -4.21 -17.08
C SER A 56 2.59 -4.01 -15.62
N HIS A 57 2.47 -5.05 -14.79
CA HIS A 57 2.59 -4.92 -13.34
C HIS A 57 3.06 -6.20 -12.64
N TYR A 58 3.99 -6.05 -11.69
CA TYR A 58 4.49 -7.14 -10.87
C TYR A 58 3.64 -7.32 -9.61
N GLY A 59 3.30 -6.24 -8.91
CA GLY A 59 2.62 -6.31 -7.62
C GLY A 59 2.36 -4.96 -6.97
N THR A 60 1.37 -4.91 -6.08
CA THR A 60 1.00 -3.72 -5.32
C THR A 60 1.34 -3.95 -3.86
N GLY A 61 1.91 -2.96 -3.19
CA GLY A 61 2.38 -3.07 -1.82
C GLY A 61 2.06 -1.87 -0.97
N TRP A 62 2.29 -2.05 0.33
CA TRP A 62 2.15 -1.02 1.34
C TRP A 62 3.51 -0.64 1.90
N ILE A 63 3.75 0.65 2.00
CA ILE A 63 4.96 1.25 2.56
C ILE A 63 4.54 2.16 3.70
N ARG A 64 5.31 2.19 4.79
CA ARG A 64 5.13 3.17 5.86
C ARG A 64 6.34 4.07 6.00
N GLN A 65 6.11 5.29 6.44
CA GLN A 65 7.15 6.24 6.84
C GLN A 65 6.87 6.75 8.25
N PRO A 66 7.56 6.20 9.26
CA PRO A 66 7.55 6.78 10.59
C PRO A 66 8.17 8.19 10.57
N ALA A 67 7.71 9.08 11.45
CA ALA A 67 8.24 10.43 11.55
C ALA A 67 9.76 10.41 11.80
N GLY A 68 10.52 11.14 10.97
CA GLY A 68 11.98 11.20 11.06
C GLY A 68 12.73 9.93 10.64
N LYS A 69 12.04 8.92 10.07
CA LYS A 69 12.66 7.67 9.57
C LYS A 69 12.49 7.52 8.05
N ALA A 70 13.29 6.63 7.48
CA ALA A 70 13.19 6.24 6.08
C ALA A 70 11.89 5.46 5.80
N LEU A 71 11.53 5.37 4.52
CA LEU A 71 10.44 4.52 4.04
C LEU A 71 10.75 3.05 4.33
N GLU A 72 9.73 2.33 4.79
CA GLU A 72 9.81 0.92 5.16
C GLU A 72 8.70 0.15 4.47
N TRP A 73 9.08 -0.82 3.62
CA TRP A 73 8.12 -1.70 2.96
C TRP A 73 7.48 -2.65 3.98
N ILE A 74 6.16 -2.73 4.00
CA ILE A 74 5.41 -3.62 4.91
C ILE A 74 5.16 -4.95 4.22
N ASN A 75 4.56 -4.90 3.03
CA ASN A 75 4.22 -6.07 2.24
C ASN A 75 4.00 -5.72 0.76
N SER A 76 3.97 -6.76 -0.06
CA SER A 76 3.56 -6.72 -1.46
C SER A 76 2.62 -7.89 -1.75
N ILE A 77 1.60 -7.65 -2.57
CA ILE A 77 0.79 -8.67 -3.21
C ILE A 77 1.07 -8.63 -4.70
N TYR A 78 1.54 -9.74 -5.26
CA TYR A 78 1.84 -9.85 -6.68
C TYR A 78 0.59 -10.12 -7.52
N TYR A 79 0.69 -9.96 -8.83
CA TYR A 79 -0.44 -10.15 -9.76
C TYR A 79 -1.04 -11.56 -9.66
N ASP A 80 -0.22 -12.58 -9.34
CA ASP A 80 -0.64 -13.98 -9.17
C ASP A 80 -1.30 -14.25 -7.80
N GLY A 81 -1.21 -13.31 -6.87
CA GLY A 81 -1.77 -13.40 -5.52
C GLY A 81 -0.79 -13.88 -4.46
N SER A 82 0.44 -14.21 -4.84
CA SER A 82 1.51 -14.45 -3.88
C SER A 82 1.78 -13.18 -3.06
N THR A 83 2.23 -13.34 -1.81
CA THR A 83 2.48 -12.20 -0.91
C THR A 83 3.88 -12.25 -0.33
N SER A 84 4.56 -11.11 -0.36
CA SER A 84 5.81 -10.87 0.37
C SER A 84 5.51 -9.98 1.57
N LYS A 85 6.07 -10.28 2.74
CA LYS A 85 5.83 -9.53 3.99
C LYS A 85 7.17 -9.29 4.68
N LYS A 86 7.32 -8.11 5.28
CA LYS A 86 8.50 -7.82 6.10
C LYS A 86 8.43 -8.60 7.41
N ASP A 87 9.48 -9.35 7.72
CA ASP A 87 9.51 -10.25 8.89
C ASP A 87 9.25 -9.55 10.22
N SER A 88 9.75 -8.32 10.40
CA SER A 88 9.52 -7.54 11.62
C SER A 88 8.06 -7.07 11.79
N LEU A 89 7.26 -7.10 10.72
CA LEU A 89 5.91 -6.53 10.66
C LEU A 89 4.83 -7.55 10.34
N LYS A 90 5.18 -8.79 9.98
CA LYS A 90 4.26 -9.83 9.52
C LYS A 90 3.16 -10.22 10.52
N ASN A 91 3.42 -10.02 11.83
CA ASN A 91 2.45 -10.31 12.89
C ASN A 91 1.56 -9.11 13.25
N LYS A 92 1.90 -7.91 12.76
CA LYS A 92 1.16 -6.67 13.01
C LYS A 92 0.24 -6.31 11.84
N PHE A 93 0.66 -6.62 10.63
CA PHE A 93 -0.05 -6.23 9.42
C PHE A 93 -0.45 -7.43 8.58
N VAL A 94 -1.73 -7.46 8.21
CA VAL A 94 -2.31 -8.40 7.27
C VAL A 94 -2.65 -7.64 6.00
N VAL A 95 -2.36 -8.23 4.85
CA VAL A 95 -2.71 -7.66 3.55
C VAL A 95 -3.65 -8.60 2.83
N SER A 96 -4.65 -8.03 2.16
CA SER A 96 -5.59 -8.75 1.32
C SER A 96 -5.84 -7.99 0.02
N ARG A 97 -6.34 -8.69 -1.00
CA ARG A 97 -6.74 -8.11 -2.28
C ARG A 97 -8.16 -8.52 -2.62
N ASP A 98 -8.89 -7.61 -3.24
CA ASP A 98 -10.17 -7.85 -3.89
C ASP A 98 -10.03 -7.49 -5.38
N THR A 99 -10.01 -8.52 -6.21
CA THR A 99 -9.85 -8.40 -7.66
C THR A 99 -11.11 -7.91 -8.35
N SER A 100 -12.28 -8.01 -7.71
CA SER A 100 -13.54 -7.52 -8.27
C SER A 100 -13.63 -5.99 -8.21
N SER A 101 -13.07 -5.39 -7.16
CA SER A 101 -13.06 -3.94 -6.94
C SER A 101 -11.70 -3.28 -7.22
N ASN A 102 -10.69 -4.04 -7.63
CA ASN A 102 -9.29 -3.60 -7.77
C ASN A 102 -8.74 -2.94 -6.51
N THR A 103 -9.09 -3.48 -5.34
CA THR A 103 -8.73 -2.91 -4.04
C THR A 103 -7.71 -3.77 -3.32
N ILE A 104 -6.69 -3.14 -2.75
CA ILE A 104 -5.75 -3.75 -1.81
C ILE A 104 -6.01 -3.18 -0.43
N THR A 105 -6.12 -4.04 0.56
CA THR A 105 -6.45 -3.66 1.94
C THR A 105 -5.29 -4.02 2.86
N LEU A 106 -4.90 -3.08 3.73
CA LEU A 106 -3.98 -3.32 4.83
C LEU A 106 -4.76 -3.26 6.14
N GLN A 107 -4.67 -4.33 6.91
CA GLN A 107 -5.22 -4.41 8.26
C GLN A 107 -4.09 -4.42 9.28
N GLY A 108 -4.08 -3.44 10.17
CA GLY A 108 -3.17 -3.39 11.32
C GLY A 108 -3.85 -3.96 12.57
N GLN A 109 -3.18 -4.85 13.27
CA GLN A 109 -3.64 -5.46 14.51
C GLN A 109 -2.67 -5.14 15.65
N ASN A 110 -3.21 -4.84 16.84
CA ASN A 110 -2.43 -4.55 18.03
C ASN A 110 -1.37 -3.44 17.81
N LEU A 111 -1.77 -2.36 17.12
CA LEU A 111 -0.86 -1.27 16.79
C LEU A 111 -0.46 -0.48 18.03
N GLN A 112 0.84 -0.17 18.13
CA GLN A 112 1.42 0.61 19.22
C GLN A 112 1.85 1.99 18.75
N ALA A 113 2.15 2.90 19.69
CA ALA A 113 2.53 4.28 19.36
C ALA A 113 3.71 4.35 18.37
N GLU A 114 4.61 3.37 18.42
CA GLU A 114 5.76 3.21 17.52
C GLU A 114 5.37 2.90 16.06
N ASP A 115 4.16 2.39 15.84
CA ASP A 115 3.63 2.09 14.50
C ASP A 115 2.92 3.31 13.87
N THR A 116 2.96 4.47 14.55
CA THR A 116 2.52 5.75 13.98
C THR A 116 3.41 6.13 12.80
N ALA A 117 2.82 6.16 11.63
CA ALA A 117 3.50 6.47 10.39
C ALA A 117 2.52 7.02 9.37
N VAL A 118 3.06 7.59 8.30
CA VAL A 118 2.31 7.79 7.06
C VAL A 118 2.35 6.49 6.27
N TYR A 119 1.19 6.03 5.77
CA TYR A 119 1.08 4.80 4.99
C TYR A 119 0.81 5.16 3.54
N TYR A 120 1.46 4.44 2.63
CA TYR A 120 1.45 4.66 1.19
C TYR A 120 1.16 3.35 0.46
N CYS A 121 0.22 3.39 -0.47
CA CYS A 121 0.05 2.36 -1.49
C CYS A 121 1.01 2.57 -2.67
N ALA A 122 1.69 1.51 -3.09
CA ALA A 122 2.66 1.56 -4.18
C ALA A 122 2.39 0.45 -5.22
N ARG A 123 2.36 0.82 -6.50
CA ARG A 123 2.24 -0.11 -7.64
C ARG A 123 3.63 -0.33 -8.25
N HIS A 124 4.05 -1.58 -8.44
CA HIS A 124 5.32 -1.94 -9.08
C HIS A 124 5.10 -2.31 -10.55
N PRO A 125 5.27 -1.38 -11.51
CA PRO A 125 5.07 -1.66 -12.93
C PRO A 125 6.12 -2.64 -13.46
N GLN A 126 5.76 -3.40 -14.49
CA GLN A 126 6.74 -4.10 -15.34
C GLN A 126 7.23 -3.08 -16.36
N CYS A 127 8.41 -2.52 -16.08
CA CYS A 127 9.25 -1.89 -17.08
C CYS A 127 10.27 -2.98 -17.49
#